data_AF-A0AAW1W308-F1
#
_entry.id   AF-A0AAW1W308-F1
#
_cell.length_a   1.000
_cell.length_b   1.000
_cell.length_c   1.000
_cell.angle_alpha   90.00
_cell.angle_beta   90.00
_cell.angle_gamma   90.00
#
_symmetry.space_group_name_H-M   'P 1'
#
loop_
_entity.id
_entity.type
_entity.pdbx_description
1 polymer ?
#
loop_
_entity_poly.entity_id
_entity_poly.type
_entity_poly.pdbx_seq_one_letter_code
_entity_poly.pdbx_strand_id
1 'polypeptide(L)'
;MNTAEQLCCSLLSKCKTFRTVKQIHGLACKTGLTTDPLVFGKLLLHCAVTISDALEYACRLFLHFPNPDAFMYNTLIRGLAESDTPA
;
A
#
# COMPACT_ATOMS: atom_id res chain seq x y z
N MET A 1 -8.44 -15.73 -5.04
CA MET A 1 -9.07 -14.62 -4.32
C MET A 1 -10.04 -15.13 -3.26
N ASN A 2 -9.64 -15.11 -1.99
CA ASN A 2 -10.58 -15.35 -0.89
C ASN A 2 -11.44 -14.08 -0.64
N THR A 3 -12.53 -14.21 0.14
CA THR A 3 -13.47 -13.10 0.39
C THR A 3 -12.80 -11.88 1.03
N ALA A 4 -11.81 -12.09 1.90
CA ALA A 4 -11.10 -11.00 2.56
C ALA A 4 -10.19 -10.23 1.58
N GLU A 5 -9.51 -10.93 0.68
CA GLU A 5 -8.69 -10.35 -0.38
C GLU A 5 -9.53 -9.50 -1.33
N GLN A 6 -10.69 -10.00 -1.75
CA GLN A 6 -11.65 -9.26 -2.58
C GLN A 6 -12.18 -8.01 -1.86
N LEU A 7 -12.51 -8.14 -0.57
CA LEU A 7 -12.96 -7.01 0.25
C LEU A 7 -11.88 -5.94 0.36
N CYS A 8 -10.64 -6.32 0.70
CA CYS A 8 -9.51 -5.39 0.76
C CYS A 8 -9.30 -4.67 -0.59
N CYS A 9 -9.29 -5.42 -1.70
CA CYS A 9 -9.14 -4.83 -3.03
C CYS A 9 -10.28 -3.86 -3.38
N SER A 10 -11.51 -4.17 -3.01
CA SER A 10 -12.69 -3.33 -3.23
C SER A 10 -12.68 -2.06 -2.37
N LEU A 11 -12.20 -2.16 -1.13
CA LEU A 11 -12.03 -1.00 -0.26
C LEU A 11 -10.90 -0.10 -0.74
N LEU A 12 -9.78 -0.69 -1.19
CA LEU A 12 -8.65 0.06 -1.75
C LEU A 12 -9.06 0.85 -2.98
N SER A 13 -9.82 0.29 -3.91
CA SER A 13 -10.27 1.02 -5.11
C SER A 13 -11.14 2.24 -4.81
N LYS A 14 -11.70 2.35 -3.59
CA LYS A 14 -12.50 3.48 -3.11
C LYS A 14 -11.75 4.36 -2.10
N CYS A 15 -10.51 4.01 -1.76
CA CYS A 15 -9.72 4.66 -0.74
C CYS A 15 -9.15 5.99 -1.24
N LYS A 16 -9.42 7.09 -0.52
CA LYS A 16 -8.99 8.45 -0.90
C LYS A 16 -8.19 9.17 0.18
N THR A 17 -8.08 8.61 1.38
CA THR A 17 -7.50 9.31 2.53
C THR A 17 -6.51 8.42 3.27
N PHE A 18 -5.52 9.04 3.91
CA PHE A 18 -4.58 8.32 4.76
C PHE A 18 -5.26 7.62 5.96
N ARG A 19 -6.38 8.18 6.45
CA ARG A 19 -7.18 7.52 7.49
C ARG A 19 -7.75 6.18 6.99
N THR A 20 -8.38 6.18 5.81
CA THR A 20 -9.01 4.98 5.26
C THR A 20 -7.98 3.92 4.87
N VAL A 21 -6.80 4.31 4.37
CA VAL A 21 -5.76 3.32 4.02
C VAL A 21 -5.22 2.61 5.27
N LYS A 22 -5.06 3.30 6.40
CA LYS A 22 -4.68 2.68 7.68
C LYS A 22 -5.72 1.69 8.20
N GLN A 23 -7.01 2.01 8.04
CA GLN A 23 -8.09 1.09 8.41
C GLN A 23 -8.05 -0.18 7.55
N ILE A 24 -7.82 -0.04 6.24
CA ILE A 24 -7.71 -1.18 5.33
C ILE A 24 -6.45 -2.00 5.63
N HIS A 25 -5.32 -1.36 5.91
CA HIS A 25 -4.12 -2.08 6.35
C HIS A 25 -4.38 -2.86 7.65
N GLY A 26 -5.08 -2.26 8.63
CA GLY A 26 -5.49 -2.97 9.85
C GLY A 26 -6.40 -4.18 9.58
N LEU A 27 -7.32 -4.09 8.61
CA LEU A 27 -8.10 -5.22 8.14
C LEU A 27 -7.19 -6.31 7.55
N ALA A 28 -6.27 -5.94 6.67
CA ALA A 28 -5.30 -6.87 6.08
C ALA A 28 -4.44 -7.57 7.16
N CYS A 29 -4.00 -6.85 8.20
CA CYS A 29 -3.31 -7.45 9.34
C CYS A 29 -4.19 -8.49 10.04
N LYS A 30 -5.44 -8.14 10.34
CA LYS A 30 -6.38 -9.02 11.04
C LYS A 30 -6.72 -10.28 10.25
N THR A 31 -6.70 -10.20 8.92
CA THR A 31 -7.04 -11.32 8.03
C THR A 31 -5.81 -12.06 7.47
N GLY A 32 -4.60 -11.71 7.91
CA GLY A 32 -3.36 -12.37 7.47
C GLY A 32 -2.96 -12.06 6.03
N LEU A 33 -3.43 -10.93 5.48
CA LEU A 33 -3.16 -10.50 4.10
C LEU A 33 -2.00 -9.49 3.98
N THR A 34 -1.28 -9.20 5.06
CA THR A 34 -0.14 -8.27 5.03
C THR A 34 1.03 -8.77 4.19
N THR A 35 1.16 -10.09 4.04
CA THR A 35 2.18 -10.73 3.19
C THR A 35 1.61 -11.18 1.85
N ASP A 36 0.33 -10.90 1.56
CA ASP A 36 -0.27 -11.17 0.26
C ASP A 36 0.22 -10.13 -0.77
N PRO A 37 0.94 -10.53 -1.83
CA PRO A 37 1.55 -9.57 -2.76
C PRO A 37 0.53 -8.67 -3.46
N LEU A 38 -0.68 -9.17 -3.72
CA LEU A 38 -1.71 -8.40 -4.41
C LEU A 38 -2.29 -7.30 -3.51
N VAL A 39 -2.68 -7.65 -2.28
CA VAL A 39 -3.21 -6.70 -1.30
C VAL A 39 -2.14 -5.70 -0.89
N PHE A 40 -0.92 -6.18 -0.61
CA PHE A 40 0.19 -5.33 -0.23
C PHE A 40 0.60 -4.38 -1.37
N GLY A 41 0.74 -4.88 -2.60
CA GLY A 41 1.08 -4.04 -3.75
C GLY A 41 0.06 -2.92 -3.99
N LYS A 42 -1.23 -3.20 -3.82
CA LYS A 42 -2.29 -2.17 -3.90
C LYS A 42 -2.21 -1.17 -2.75
N LEU A 43 -1.97 -1.62 -1.51
CA LEU A 43 -1.76 -0.76 -0.35
C LEU A 43 -0.58 0.19 -0.59
N LEU A 44 0.55 -0.35 -1.03
CA LEU A 44 1.76 0.40 -1.33
C LEU A 44 1.51 1.45 -2.42
N LEU A 45 0.85 1.06 -3.51
CA LEU A 45 0.49 1.98 -4.59
C LEU A 45 -0.34 3.17 -4.11
N HIS A 46 -1.33 2.92 -3.24
CA HIS A 46 -2.17 4.00 -2.74
C HIS A 46 -1.39 4.94 -1.81
N CYS A 47 -0.52 4.39 -0.97
CA CYS A 47 0.28 5.20 -0.06
C CYS A 47 1.39 5.98 -0.78
N ALA A 48 2.03 5.38 -1.78
CA ALA A 48 3.16 5.98 -2.47
C ALA A 48 2.74 7.01 -3.53
N VAL A 49 1.58 6.82 -4.19
CA VAL A 49 1.25 7.56 -5.42
C VAL A 49 -0.12 8.25 -5.36
N THR A 50 -1.13 7.62 -4.75
CA THR A 50 -2.50 8.16 -4.78
C THR A 50 -2.79 9.15 -3.65
N ILE A 51 -2.23 8.93 -2.45
CA ILE A 51 -2.53 9.67 -1.24
C ILE A 51 -1.30 10.51 -0.86
N SER A 52 -1.39 11.82 -1.07
CA SER A 52 -0.26 12.76 -0.95
C SER A 52 0.44 12.75 0.42
N ASP A 53 -0.29 12.52 1.52
CA ASP A 53 0.24 12.53 2.89
C ASP A 53 0.64 11.14 3.41
N ALA A 54 0.73 10.13 2.54
CA ALA A 54 0.98 8.74 2.92
C ALA A 54 2.33 8.18 2.48
N LEU A 55 3.21 8.97 1.85
CA LEU A 55 4.48 8.48 1.30
C LEU A 55 5.40 7.90 2.39
N GLU A 56 5.54 8.57 3.54
CA GLU A 56 6.33 8.04 4.65
C GLU A 56 5.78 6.68 5.13
N TYR A 57 4.46 6.52 5.10
CA TYR A 57 3.83 5.26 5.42
C TYR A 57 4.11 4.17 4.37
N ALA A 58 4.16 4.55 3.08
CA ALA A 58 4.55 3.65 2.01
C ALA A 58 5.97 3.11 2.22
N CYS A 59 6.92 3.98 2.60
CA CYS A 59 8.29 3.57 2.94
C CYS A 59 8.30 2.55 4.09
N ARG A 60 7.55 2.83 5.17
CA ARG A 60 7.44 1.90 6.31
C ARG A 60 6.82 0.57 5.92
N LEU A 61 5.76 0.57 5.12
CA LEU A 61 5.15 -0.66 4.59
C LEU A 61 6.19 -1.48 3.83
N PHE A 62 6.87 -0.85 2.87
CA PHE A 62 7.85 -1.49 2.01
C PHE A 62 8.97 -2.17 2.80
N LEU A 63 9.50 -1.50 3.83
CA LEU A 63 10.55 -2.04 4.70
C LEU A 63 10.13 -3.28 5.50
N HIS A 64 8.82 -3.46 5.74
CA HIS A 64 8.30 -4.60 6.50
C HIS A 64 7.83 -5.76 5.61
N PHE A 65 7.82 -5.61 4.29
CA PHE A 65 7.39 -6.68 3.39
C PHE A 65 8.55 -7.62 3.06
N PRO A 66 8.40 -8.94 3.27
CA PRO A 66 9.45 -9.89 2.93
C PRO A 66 9.56 -10.05 1.41
N ASN A 67 10.76 -9.81 0.87
CA ASN A 67 11.09 -9.98 -0.55
C ASN A 67 10.17 -9.18 -1.50
N PRO A 68 10.26 -7.83 -1.51
CA PRO A 68 9.49 -7.01 -2.44
C PRO A 68 9.79 -7.36 -3.91
N ASP A 69 8.76 -7.37 -4.75
CA ASP A 69 8.92 -7.61 -6.18
C ASP A 69 9.24 -6.30 -6.96
N ALA A 70 9.53 -6.44 -8.26
CA ALA A 70 9.85 -5.30 -9.12
C ALA A 70 8.71 -4.25 -9.17
N PHE A 71 7.45 -4.69 -9.08
CA PHE A 71 6.31 -3.76 -9.06
C PHE A 71 6.33 -2.90 -7.78
N MET A 72 6.63 -3.50 -6.63
CA MET A 72 6.73 -2.78 -5.36
C MET A 72 7.89 -1.78 -5.34
N TYR A 73 9.07 -2.18 -5.84
CA TYR A 73 10.21 -1.26 -5.99
C TYR A 73 9.85 -0.08 -6.90
N ASN A 74 9.35 -0.35 -8.11
CA ASN A 74 8.99 0.70 -9.07
C ASN A 74 7.90 1.64 -8.52
N THR A 75 6.96 1.09 -7.76
CA THR A 75 5.89 1.86 -7.12
C THR A 75 6.45 2.84 -6.09
N LEU A 76 7.35 2.39 -5.21
CA LEU A 76 7.95 3.24 -4.20
C LEU A 76 8.87 4.29 -4.82
N ILE A 77 9.70 3.91 -5.80
CA ILE A 77 10.60 4.82 -6.53
C ILE A 77 9.78 5.94 -7.18
N ARG A 78 8.66 5.60 -7.86
CA ARG A 78 7.79 6.61 -8.46
C ARG A 78 7.24 7.59 -7.42
N GLY A 79 6.74 7.08 -6.29
CA GLY A 79 6.22 7.93 -5.21
C GLY A 79 7.25 8.88 -4.63
N LEU A 80 8.50 8.43 -4.47
CA LEU A 80 9.61 9.26 -4.01
C LEU A 80 10.00 10.34 -5.03
N ALA A 81 10.10 9.96 -6.31
CA ALA A 81 10.48 10.86 -7.40
C ALA A 81 9.44 11.97 -7.66
N GLU A 82 8.14 11.68 -7.42
CA GLU A 82 7.02 12.62 -7.59
C GLU A 82 6.74 13.46 -6.32
N SER A 83 7.48 13.24 -5.23
CA SER A 83 7.28 13.96 -3.96
C SER A 83 7.87 15.37 -3.97
N ASP A 84 7.40 16.23 -3.06
CA ASP A 84 7.90 17.60 -2.90
C ASP A 84 9.40 17.69 -2.55
N THR A 85 9.98 16.58 -2.07
CA THR A 85 11.41 16.42 -1.80
C THR A 85 11.95 15.17 -2.48
N PRO A 86 12.29 15.24 -3.78
CA PRO A 86 12.83 14.10 -4.50
C PRO A 86 14.12 13.61 -3.81
N ALA A 87 14.18 12.30 -3.56
CA ALA A 87 15.32 11.64 -2.90
C ALA A 87 16.41 11.22 -3.89
#